data_AF-A0A2M9GZ76-F1
#
_entry.id   AF-A0A2M9GZ76-F1
#
_cell.length_a   1.000
_cell.length_b   1.000
_cell.length_c   1.000
_cell.angle_alpha   90.00
_cell.angle_beta   90.00
_cell.angle_gamma   90.00
#
_symmetry.space_group_name_H-M   'P 1'
#
loop_
_entity.id
_entity.type
_entity.pdbx_description
1 polymer ?
#
loop_
_entity_poly.entity_id
_entity_poly.type
_entity_poly.pdbx_seq_one_letter_code
_entity_poly.pdbx_strand_id
1 'polypeptide(L)'
;MQKIEGHEFRMALDKGNAHFHDLHLRDCAFDNCGLSMVKYPQRMSRVRNVTLSQCRVVNSEIKPCVFEDVVVEDLSTNPILLVWAAFFRRVTLKGKIGKINLNLTPEAFCTDADRLRQFEAARAAFYAETDWALDISEARLLGLRCEGVPLHLIRRDPQTQVILDKRGRYRGQQVLDASFAKAFPVADSVLRGFDESDKPAMLLTASMGAPKKRRDEELGAIQELRRLGFLED
;
A
#
# COMPACT_ATOMS: atom_id res chain seq x y z
N MET A 1 4.12 -18.12 -19.33
CA MET A 1 3.13 -17.32 -18.58
C MET A 1 1.75 -17.57 -19.19
N GLN A 2 0.83 -18.15 -18.42
CA GLN A 2 -0.55 -18.42 -18.82
C GLN A 2 -1.37 -17.13 -18.78
N LYS A 3 -2.16 -16.86 -19.82
CA LYS A 3 -3.03 -15.69 -19.87
C LYS A 3 -4.47 -16.06 -19.51
N ILE A 4 -5.10 -15.26 -18.66
CA ILE A 4 -6.53 -15.31 -18.31
C ILE A 4 -7.11 -13.94 -18.66
N GLU A 5 -8.13 -13.89 -19.51
CA GLU A 5 -8.67 -12.64 -20.03
C GLU A 5 -10.20 -12.59 -19.91
N GLY A 6 -10.72 -11.43 -19.50
CA GLY A 6 -12.17 -11.18 -19.43
C GLY A 6 -12.91 -12.03 -18.40
N HIS A 7 -12.20 -12.70 -17.49
CA HIS A 7 -12.81 -13.63 -16.54
C HIS A 7 -13.34 -12.91 -15.31
N GLU A 8 -14.50 -13.34 -14.83
CA GLU A 8 -15.08 -12.86 -13.59
C GLU A 8 -15.03 -13.94 -12.51
N PHE A 9 -14.20 -13.70 -11.50
CA PHE A 9 -14.12 -14.51 -10.30
C PHE A 9 -15.14 -13.97 -9.30
N ARG A 10 -16.07 -14.83 -8.87
CA ARG A 10 -17.07 -14.51 -7.85
C ARG A 10 -16.96 -15.47 -6.67
N MET A 11 -16.98 -14.94 -5.45
CA MET A 11 -16.95 -15.76 -4.23
C MET A 11 -15.77 -16.77 -4.20
N ALA A 12 -14.69 -16.45 -4.90
CA ALA A 12 -13.49 -17.29 -4.95
C ALA A 12 -12.64 -17.02 -3.70
N LEU A 13 -12.55 -18.03 -2.83
CA LEU A 13 -11.88 -17.94 -1.53
C LEU A 13 -10.71 -18.93 -1.47
N ASP A 14 -9.49 -18.40 -1.51
CA ASP A 14 -8.27 -19.16 -1.25
C ASP A 14 -8.09 -19.36 0.28
N LYS A 15 -7.89 -20.60 0.71
CA LYS A 15 -7.80 -21.01 2.13
C LYS A 15 -6.35 -21.05 2.67
N GLY A 16 -5.38 -20.57 1.90
CA GLY A 16 -3.97 -20.57 2.28
C GLY A 16 -3.16 -21.68 1.62
N ASN A 17 -1.83 -21.57 1.69
CA ASN A 17 -0.85 -22.47 1.07
C ASN A 17 -1.00 -22.64 -0.45
N ALA A 18 -1.78 -21.78 -1.11
CA ALA A 18 -1.87 -21.79 -2.57
C ALA A 18 -0.62 -21.14 -3.17
N HIS A 19 -0.25 -21.62 -4.35
CA HIS A 19 0.83 -21.05 -5.14
C HIS A 19 0.26 -20.61 -6.49
N PHE A 20 0.12 -19.30 -6.66
CA PHE A 20 -0.28 -18.70 -7.93
C PHE A 20 0.98 -18.21 -8.63
N HIS A 21 1.30 -18.75 -9.80
CA HIS A 21 2.52 -18.35 -10.49
C HIS A 21 2.40 -18.39 -12.00
N ASP A 22 3.24 -17.58 -12.65
CA ASP A 22 3.36 -17.49 -14.11
C ASP A 22 2.02 -17.15 -14.79
N LEU A 23 1.27 -16.20 -14.22
CA LEU A 23 -0.06 -15.78 -14.70
C LEU A 23 -0.05 -14.36 -15.24
N HIS A 24 -0.83 -14.12 -16.29
CA HIS A 24 -1.23 -12.79 -16.72
C HIS A 24 -2.75 -12.69 -16.72
N LEU A 25 -3.30 -11.95 -15.78
CA LEU A 25 -4.73 -11.66 -15.68
C LEU A 25 -5.00 -10.31 -16.32
N ARG A 26 -5.84 -10.28 -17.37
CA ARG A 26 -6.18 -9.06 -18.09
C ARG A 26 -7.68 -8.86 -18.17
N ASP A 27 -8.15 -7.65 -17.90
CA ASP A 27 -9.58 -7.32 -17.96
C ASP A 27 -10.43 -8.27 -17.10
N CYS A 28 -9.87 -8.74 -15.99
CA CYS A 28 -10.54 -9.65 -15.07
C CYS A 28 -11.23 -8.87 -13.96
N ALA A 29 -12.32 -9.43 -13.44
CA ALA A 29 -13.03 -8.92 -12.28
C ALA A 29 -12.96 -9.91 -11.12
N PHE A 30 -12.73 -9.40 -9.91
CA PHE A 30 -12.81 -10.14 -8.64
C PHE A 30 -13.92 -9.51 -7.81
N ASP A 31 -14.97 -10.27 -7.53
CA ASP A 31 -16.14 -9.78 -6.80
C ASP A 31 -16.42 -10.70 -5.61
N ASN A 32 -16.41 -10.12 -4.40
CA ASN A 32 -16.53 -10.86 -3.14
C ASN A 32 -15.49 -12.00 -3.01
N CYS A 33 -14.26 -11.74 -3.44
CA CYS A 33 -13.15 -12.69 -3.37
C CYS A 33 -12.30 -12.52 -2.11
N GLY A 34 -11.57 -13.57 -1.76
CA GLY A 34 -10.62 -13.60 -0.65
C GLY A 34 -9.35 -14.33 -1.05
N LEU A 35 -8.20 -13.66 -0.94
CA LEU A 35 -6.89 -14.27 -1.18
C LEU A 35 -6.21 -14.60 0.15
N SER A 36 -5.68 -15.81 0.26
CA SER A 36 -4.90 -16.30 1.40
C SER A 36 -5.61 -16.12 2.75
N MET A 37 -6.82 -16.67 2.89
CA MET A 37 -7.70 -16.52 4.08
C MET A 37 -7.17 -17.26 5.32
N VAL A 38 -6.00 -16.85 5.80
CA VAL A 38 -5.25 -17.46 6.90
C VAL A 38 -4.92 -16.44 7.99
N LYS A 39 -4.51 -16.96 9.15
CA LYS A 39 -4.17 -16.16 10.34
C LYS A 39 -2.71 -16.27 10.77
N TYR A 40 -1.90 -17.07 10.07
CA TYR A 40 -0.54 -17.40 10.47
C TYR A 40 0.41 -17.31 9.27
N PRO A 41 1.65 -16.82 9.46
CA PRO A 41 2.57 -16.58 8.35
C PRO A 41 2.99 -17.86 7.61
N GLN A 42 3.06 -19.00 8.31
CA GLN A 42 3.45 -20.29 7.72
C GLN A 42 2.39 -20.86 6.77
N ARG A 43 1.19 -20.27 6.76
CA ARG A 43 0.08 -20.70 5.90
C ARG A 43 -0.20 -19.74 4.74
N MET A 44 0.60 -18.69 4.60
CA MET A 44 0.39 -17.67 3.57
C MET A 44 0.50 -18.30 2.18
N SER A 45 -0.51 -18.05 1.35
CA SER A 45 -0.39 -18.29 -0.09
C SER A 45 0.64 -17.36 -0.70
N ARG A 46 1.21 -17.79 -1.82
CA ARG A 46 2.24 -17.07 -2.56
C ARG A 46 1.76 -16.74 -3.97
N VAL A 47 2.00 -15.50 -4.40
CA VAL A 47 1.77 -15.03 -5.76
C VAL A 47 3.13 -14.65 -6.34
N ARG A 48 3.56 -15.33 -7.40
CA ARG A 48 4.89 -15.15 -7.98
C ARG A 48 4.91 -15.04 -9.50
N ASN A 49 5.64 -14.07 -10.05
CA ASN A 49 5.71 -13.87 -11.51
C ASN A 49 4.30 -13.71 -12.12
N VAL A 50 3.54 -12.76 -11.58
CA VAL A 50 2.15 -12.52 -11.97
C VAL A 50 1.98 -11.08 -12.44
N THR A 51 1.31 -10.90 -13.57
CA THR A 51 0.87 -9.59 -14.06
C THR A 51 -0.66 -9.49 -13.97
N LEU A 52 -1.16 -8.41 -13.38
CA LEU A 52 -2.55 -7.99 -13.45
C LEU A 52 -2.62 -6.70 -14.26
N SER A 53 -3.45 -6.65 -15.28
CA SER A 53 -3.61 -5.44 -16.12
C SER A 53 -5.07 -5.15 -16.41
N GLN A 54 -5.51 -3.91 -16.20
CA GLN A 54 -6.89 -3.45 -16.45
C GLN A 54 -7.93 -4.25 -15.65
N CYS A 55 -7.57 -4.70 -14.45
CA CYS A 55 -8.46 -5.53 -13.62
C CYS A 55 -9.31 -4.68 -12.68
N ARG A 56 -10.40 -5.28 -12.17
CA ARG A 56 -11.25 -4.67 -11.15
C ARG A 56 -11.42 -5.59 -9.94
N VAL A 57 -11.33 -5.01 -8.75
CA VAL A 57 -11.57 -5.70 -7.48
C VAL A 57 -12.72 -5.02 -6.74
N VAL A 58 -13.75 -5.78 -6.39
CA VAL A 58 -14.98 -5.32 -5.73
C VAL A 58 -15.22 -6.14 -4.48
N ASN A 59 -15.48 -5.48 -3.35
CA ASN A 59 -15.85 -6.12 -2.08
C ASN A 59 -14.95 -7.31 -1.69
N SER A 60 -13.65 -7.20 -1.98
CA SER A 60 -12.70 -8.29 -1.80
C SER A 60 -11.60 -7.86 -0.85
N GLU A 61 -10.95 -8.84 -0.23
CA GLU A 61 -9.80 -8.61 0.63
C GLU A 61 -8.67 -9.61 0.37
N ILE A 62 -7.47 -9.18 0.72
CA ILE A 62 -6.28 -10.01 0.72
C ILE A 62 -5.84 -10.14 2.18
N LYS A 63 -5.91 -11.36 2.70
CA LYS A 63 -5.36 -11.73 4.01
C LYS A 63 -3.84 -11.97 3.87
N PRO A 64 -3.11 -12.39 4.91
CA PRO A 64 -1.65 -12.53 4.84
C PRO A 64 -1.20 -13.34 3.63
N CYS A 65 -0.49 -12.70 2.69
CA CYS A 65 -0.05 -13.28 1.42
C CYS A 65 1.34 -12.75 1.05
N VAL A 66 2.14 -13.58 0.38
CA VAL A 66 3.46 -13.18 -0.13
C VAL A 66 3.34 -12.89 -1.62
N PHE A 67 3.80 -11.71 -2.04
CA PHE A 67 3.88 -11.29 -3.44
C PHE A 67 5.34 -11.14 -3.86
N GLU A 68 5.75 -11.84 -4.91
CA GLU A 68 7.12 -11.82 -5.43
C GLU A 68 7.09 -11.64 -6.96
N ASP A 69 7.79 -10.64 -7.51
CA ASP A 69 7.82 -10.41 -8.96
C ASP A 69 6.40 -10.21 -9.54
N VAL A 70 5.66 -9.24 -9.00
CA VAL A 70 4.25 -8.98 -9.37
C VAL A 70 4.09 -7.59 -9.97
N VAL A 71 3.41 -7.49 -11.10
CA VAL A 71 3.07 -6.21 -11.73
C VAL A 71 1.56 -6.01 -11.67
N VAL A 72 1.12 -4.87 -11.17
CA VAL A 72 -0.29 -4.46 -11.14
C VAL A 72 -0.42 -3.15 -11.92
N GLU A 73 -1.14 -3.22 -13.04
CA GLU A 73 -1.36 -2.12 -13.97
C GLU A 73 -2.86 -1.82 -14.08
N ASP A 74 -3.22 -0.55 -13.89
CA ASP A 74 -4.61 -0.07 -14.05
C ASP A 74 -5.64 -0.89 -13.26
N LEU A 75 -5.45 -1.00 -11.94
CA LEU A 75 -6.34 -1.72 -11.04
C LEU A 75 -7.45 -0.81 -10.50
N SER A 76 -8.70 -1.07 -10.85
CA SER A 76 -9.84 -0.43 -10.20
C SER A 76 -10.23 -1.16 -8.91
N THR A 77 -10.57 -0.43 -7.85
CA THR A 77 -11.07 -1.00 -6.59
C THR A 77 -12.40 -0.38 -6.20
N ASN A 78 -13.31 -1.16 -5.61
CA ASN A 78 -14.54 -0.63 -5.03
C ASN A 78 -14.95 -1.39 -3.75
N PRO A 79 -15.16 -0.72 -2.59
CA PRO A 79 -14.82 0.68 -2.33
C PRO A 79 -13.31 0.89 -2.07
N ILE A 80 -12.65 -0.11 -1.48
CA ILE A 80 -11.22 -0.14 -1.14
C ILE A 80 -10.76 -1.59 -1.07
N LEU A 81 -9.53 -1.86 -1.50
CA LEU A 81 -8.90 -3.17 -1.30
C LEU A 81 -8.13 -3.16 0.02
N LEU A 82 -8.55 -4.01 0.96
CA LEU A 82 -7.85 -4.23 2.21
C LEU A 82 -6.84 -5.37 2.03
N VAL A 83 -5.59 -5.09 2.34
CA VAL A 83 -4.48 -6.05 2.31
C VAL A 83 -3.91 -6.15 3.73
N TRP A 84 -3.89 -7.34 4.30
CA TRP A 84 -3.55 -7.57 5.70
C TRP A 84 -2.24 -8.35 5.83
N ALA A 85 -1.27 -7.81 6.57
CA ALA A 85 0.03 -8.43 6.86
C ALA A 85 0.69 -9.14 5.66
N ALA A 86 0.59 -8.55 4.47
CA ALA A 86 1.21 -9.07 3.26
C ALA A 86 2.69 -8.69 3.16
N PHE A 87 3.46 -9.54 2.49
CA PHE A 87 4.89 -9.33 2.22
C PHE A 87 5.11 -9.10 0.73
N PHE A 88 6.00 -8.16 0.39
CA PHE A 88 6.20 -7.73 -0.99
C PHE A 88 7.68 -7.77 -1.35
N ARG A 89 8.01 -8.41 -2.47
CA ARG A 89 9.35 -8.39 -3.06
C ARG A 89 9.19 -8.14 -4.54
N ARG A 90 9.78 -7.05 -5.02
CA ARG A 90 9.72 -6.67 -6.42
C ARG A 90 8.30 -6.58 -6.98
N VAL A 91 7.44 -5.84 -6.29
CA VAL A 91 6.04 -5.64 -6.70
C VAL A 91 5.84 -4.22 -7.21
N THR A 92 5.36 -4.07 -8.45
CA THR A 92 5.16 -2.77 -9.10
C THR A 92 3.67 -2.45 -9.20
N LEU A 93 3.29 -1.25 -8.77
CA LEU A 93 1.99 -0.65 -9.04
C LEU A 93 2.20 0.48 -10.07
N LYS A 94 1.52 0.41 -11.22
CA LYS A 94 1.64 1.44 -12.27
C LYS A 94 0.30 1.77 -12.93
N GLY A 95 0.21 2.96 -13.51
CA GLY A 95 -1.05 3.43 -14.09
C GLY A 95 -2.06 3.84 -13.01
N LYS A 96 -3.35 3.83 -13.33
CA LYS A 96 -4.39 4.27 -12.38
C LYS A 96 -4.72 3.16 -11.38
N ILE A 97 -4.37 3.38 -10.12
CA ILE A 97 -4.55 2.39 -9.05
C ILE A 97 -5.64 2.86 -8.09
N GLY A 98 -6.56 1.96 -7.77
CA GLY A 98 -7.64 2.15 -6.82
C GLY A 98 -7.16 2.42 -5.40
N LYS A 99 -8.11 2.56 -4.47
CA LYS A 99 -7.79 2.73 -3.05
C LYS A 99 -7.28 1.40 -2.49
N ILE A 100 -6.12 1.44 -1.83
CA ILE A 100 -5.52 0.27 -1.18
C ILE A 100 -5.11 0.64 0.24
N ASN A 101 -5.46 -0.21 1.21
CA ASN A 101 -4.92 -0.15 2.55
C ASN A 101 -4.05 -1.38 2.81
N LEU A 102 -2.74 -1.17 2.93
CA LEU A 102 -1.81 -2.16 3.44
C LEU A 102 -1.77 -2.02 4.97
N ASN A 103 -2.25 -3.03 5.68
CA ASN A 103 -2.35 -3.04 7.12
C ASN A 103 -1.23 -3.89 7.72
N LEU A 104 -0.65 -3.42 8.83
CA LEU A 104 0.41 -4.13 9.53
C LEU A 104 -0.05 -5.48 10.08
N THR A 105 -1.25 -5.52 10.66
CA THR A 105 -1.80 -6.68 11.37
C THR A 105 -2.49 -7.67 10.42
N PRO A 106 -2.63 -8.96 10.79
CA PRO A 106 -3.23 -9.98 9.91
C PRO A 106 -4.75 -9.91 9.82
N GLU A 107 -5.40 -9.26 10.78
CA GLU A 107 -6.83 -8.96 10.79
C GLU A 107 -7.09 -7.66 11.56
N ALA A 108 -8.29 -7.10 11.39
CA ALA A 108 -8.73 -5.93 12.13
C ALA A 108 -8.72 -6.22 13.64
N PHE A 109 -8.22 -5.26 14.43
CA PHE A 109 -8.19 -5.33 15.89
C PHE A 109 -7.46 -6.57 16.47
N CYS A 110 -6.51 -7.15 15.72
CA CYS A 110 -5.72 -8.27 16.22
C CYS A 110 -4.84 -7.84 17.40
N THR A 111 -5.10 -8.39 18.59
CA THR A 111 -4.36 -8.12 19.84
C THR A 111 -3.56 -9.32 20.35
N ASP A 112 -3.61 -10.45 19.64
CA ASP A 112 -2.89 -11.68 19.98
C ASP A 112 -1.37 -11.45 19.85
N ALA A 113 -0.71 -11.25 20.99
CA ALA A 113 0.70 -10.89 21.05
C ALA A 113 1.61 -11.96 20.41
N ASP A 114 1.28 -13.24 20.56
CA ASP A 114 2.10 -14.33 20.02
C ASP A 114 2.01 -14.36 18.50
N ARG A 115 0.81 -14.18 17.96
CA ARG A 115 0.59 -14.08 16.52
C ARG A 115 1.25 -12.84 15.93
N LEU A 116 1.17 -11.69 16.61
CA LEU A 116 1.84 -10.47 16.18
C LEU A 116 3.37 -10.66 16.14
N ARG A 117 3.96 -11.28 17.16
CA ARG A 117 5.41 -11.60 17.18
C ARG A 117 5.80 -12.57 16.06
N GLN A 118 4.96 -13.56 15.74
CA GLN A 118 5.22 -14.46 14.60
C GLN A 118 5.25 -13.71 13.27
N PHE A 119 4.31 -12.78 13.03
CA PHE A 119 4.32 -11.96 11.83
C PHE A 119 5.49 -10.99 11.79
N GLU A 120 5.85 -10.39 12.92
CA GLU A 120 7.01 -9.52 13.01
C GLU A 120 8.30 -10.26 12.64
N ALA A 121 8.55 -11.42 13.24
CA ALA A 121 9.72 -12.25 12.96
C ALA A 121 9.77 -12.70 11.49
N ALA A 122 8.64 -13.19 10.95
CA ALA A 122 8.56 -13.63 9.56
C ALA A 122 8.79 -12.48 8.57
N ARG A 123 8.23 -11.29 8.86
CA ARG A 123 8.38 -10.09 8.05
C ARG A 123 9.81 -9.56 8.07
N ALA A 124 10.44 -9.53 9.25
CA ALA A 124 11.83 -9.11 9.40
C ALA A 124 12.77 -10.03 8.61
N ALA A 125 12.60 -11.35 8.73
CA ALA A 125 13.37 -12.32 7.96
C ALA A 125 13.17 -12.15 6.44
N PHE A 126 11.92 -11.94 5.99
CA PHE A 126 11.61 -11.75 4.58
C PHE A 126 12.28 -10.49 3.99
N TYR A 127 12.20 -9.35 4.70
CA TYR A 127 12.76 -8.09 4.20
C TYR A 127 14.27 -7.98 4.35
N ALA A 128 14.91 -8.75 5.25
CA ALA A 128 16.36 -8.80 5.35
C ALA A 128 17.04 -9.25 4.04
N GLU A 129 16.35 -10.06 3.24
CA GLU A 129 16.83 -10.58 1.95
C GLU A 129 16.21 -9.86 0.73
N THR A 130 15.51 -8.74 0.94
CA THR A 130 14.75 -8.05 -0.11
C THR A 130 15.52 -6.83 -0.61
N ASP A 131 15.76 -6.79 -1.92
CA ASP A 131 16.42 -5.68 -2.62
C ASP A 131 15.53 -4.43 -2.70
N TRP A 132 14.29 -4.61 -3.14
CA TRP A 132 13.22 -3.61 -3.03
C TRP A 132 11.86 -4.32 -2.97
N ALA A 133 10.93 -3.73 -2.24
CA ALA A 133 9.66 -4.35 -1.87
C ALA A 133 8.54 -3.92 -2.82
N LEU A 134 8.32 -2.61 -2.90
CA LEU A 134 7.26 -1.98 -3.69
C LEU A 134 7.86 -0.92 -4.61
N ASP A 135 7.37 -0.86 -5.84
CA ASP A 135 7.57 0.27 -6.73
C ASP A 135 6.22 0.90 -7.02
N ILE A 136 6.06 2.14 -6.56
CA ILE A 136 4.86 2.95 -6.78
C ILE A 136 5.18 4.21 -7.59
N SER A 137 6.39 4.32 -8.14
CA SER A 137 6.86 5.54 -8.82
C SER A 137 6.01 5.93 -10.03
N GLU A 138 5.42 4.95 -10.72
CA GLU A 138 4.54 5.17 -11.87
C GLU A 138 3.04 5.08 -11.52
N ALA A 139 2.69 4.99 -10.23
CA ALA A 139 1.31 4.84 -9.78
C ALA A 139 0.56 6.18 -9.70
N ARG A 140 -0.58 6.25 -10.39
CA ARG A 140 -1.59 7.30 -10.21
C ARG A 140 -2.64 6.84 -9.21
N LEU A 141 -2.30 6.96 -7.92
CA LEU A 141 -3.08 6.45 -6.79
C LEU A 141 -4.41 7.20 -6.59
N LEU A 142 -5.49 6.49 -6.27
CA LEU A 142 -6.71 7.05 -5.67
C LEU A 142 -6.59 7.24 -4.15
N GLY A 143 -5.66 6.52 -3.53
CA GLY A 143 -5.32 6.60 -2.11
C GLY A 143 -4.57 5.34 -1.67
N LEU A 144 -3.51 5.52 -0.89
CA LEU A 144 -2.70 4.45 -0.37
C LEU A 144 -2.41 4.69 1.12
N ARG A 145 -2.83 3.77 1.98
CA ARG A 145 -2.26 3.62 3.32
C ARG A 145 -1.23 2.51 3.26
N CYS A 146 0.02 2.79 3.65
CA CYS A 146 1.10 1.82 3.61
C CYS A 146 1.62 1.54 5.02
N GLU A 147 1.39 0.34 5.52
CA GLU A 147 1.98 -0.16 6.77
C GLU A 147 2.60 -1.54 6.55
N GLY A 148 3.65 -1.83 7.31
CA GLY A 148 4.29 -3.15 7.28
C GLY A 148 5.24 -3.39 6.10
N VAL A 149 5.47 -2.39 5.26
CA VAL A 149 6.55 -2.39 4.25
C VAL A 149 7.63 -1.40 4.73
N PRO A 150 8.90 -1.82 4.85
CA PRO A 150 9.98 -0.89 5.19
C PRO A 150 10.09 0.22 4.13
N LEU A 151 9.96 1.48 4.56
CA LEU A 151 9.82 2.61 3.63
C LEU A 151 11.05 2.81 2.71
N HIS A 152 12.24 2.43 3.17
CA HIS A 152 13.47 2.48 2.36
C HIS A 152 13.50 1.44 1.23
N LEU A 153 12.64 0.41 1.28
CA LEU A 153 12.47 -0.58 0.21
C LEU A 153 11.37 -0.18 -0.79
N ILE A 154 10.80 1.03 -0.65
CA ILE A 154 9.77 1.55 -1.55
C ILE A 154 10.40 2.50 -2.55
N ARG A 155 10.33 2.14 -3.84
CA ARG A 155 10.62 3.05 -4.95
C ARG A 155 9.42 3.94 -5.18
N ARG A 156 9.69 5.23 -5.35
CA ARG A 156 8.67 6.29 -5.25
C ARG A 156 9.00 7.43 -6.20
N ASP A 157 7.97 8.11 -6.68
CA ASP A 157 8.13 9.39 -7.37
C ASP A 157 8.28 10.48 -6.30
N PRO A 158 9.46 11.10 -6.16
CA PRO A 158 9.69 12.08 -5.11
C PRO A 158 8.76 13.29 -5.24
N GLN A 159 8.20 13.60 -6.41
CA GLN A 159 7.31 14.75 -6.57
C GLN A 159 5.94 14.54 -5.91
N THR A 160 5.46 13.29 -5.89
CA THR A 160 4.09 12.96 -5.44
C THR A 160 4.05 12.00 -4.26
N GLN A 161 5.18 11.37 -3.90
CA GLN A 161 5.26 10.28 -2.94
C GLN A 161 6.52 10.48 -2.07
N VAL A 162 6.30 10.94 -0.84
CA VAL A 162 7.37 11.41 0.05
C VAL A 162 7.34 10.69 1.38
N ILE A 163 8.50 10.59 2.02
CA ILE A 163 8.63 10.03 3.35
C ILE A 163 8.79 11.19 4.33
N LEU A 164 8.00 11.17 5.40
CA LEU A 164 8.18 12.01 6.57
C LEU A 164 8.83 11.16 7.65
N ASP A 165 9.96 11.60 8.17
CA ASP A 165 10.69 10.91 9.24
C ASP A 165 10.88 11.84 10.44
N LYS A 166 10.31 11.46 11.60
CA LYS A 166 10.43 12.19 12.87
C LYS A 166 11.87 12.28 13.38
N ARG A 167 12.77 11.43 12.89
CA ARG A 167 14.21 11.45 13.19
C ARG A 167 15.01 12.23 12.16
N GLY A 168 14.39 12.61 11.06
CA GLY A 168 14.99 13.38 9.97
C GLY A 168 14.56 14.85 10.00
N ARG A 169 14.23 15.38 8.83
CA ARG A 169 13.85 16.80 8.64
C ARG A 169 12.45 17.17 9.11
N TYR A 170 11.58 16.19 9.38
CA TYR A 170 10.22 16.46 9.81
C TYR A 170 10.19 16.94 11.27
N ARG A 171 9.69 18.16 11.49
CA ARG A 171 9.70 18.84 12.79
C ARG A 171 8.38 18.77 13.57
N GLY A 172 7.40 18.02 13.04
CA GLY A 172 6.04 17.94 13.57
C GLY A 172 5.10 19.00 12.99
N GLN A 173 3.81 18.67 12.94
CA GLN A 173 2.72 19.51 12.44
C GLN A 173 2.60 20.81 13.24
N GLN A 174 2.90 20.79 14.54
CA GLN A 174 2.74 21.94 15.44
C GLN A 174 3.60 23.17 15.08
N VAL A 175 4.63 23.00 14.23
CA VAL A 175 5.45 24.13 13.76
C VAL A 175 4.95 24.71 12.43
N LEU A 176 3.93 24.10 11.82
CA LEU A 176 3.21 24.65 10.68
C LEU A 176 2.23 25.73 11.18
N ASP A 177 2.14 26.84 10.46
CA ASP A 177 1.26 27.93 10.85
C ASP A 177 -0.22 27.65 10.49
N ALA A 178 -1.11 28.52 10.96
CA ALA A 178 -2.54 28.42 10.66
C ALA A 178 -2.87 28.53 9.16
N SER A 179 -1.96 29.08 8.35
CA SER A 179 -2.14 29.18 6.90
C SER A 179 -2.03 27.81 6.22
N PHE A 180 -1.15 26.94 6.71
CA PHE A 180 -1.03 25.56 6.22
C PHE A 180 -2.33 24.79 6.45
N ALA A 181 -2.85 24.79 7.68
CA ALA A 181 -4.08 24.07 8.03
C ALA A 181 -5.30 24.59 7.24
N LYS A 182 -5.33 25.89 6.94
CA LYS A 182 -6.37 26.51 6.11
C LYS A 182 -6.26 26.10 4.64
N ALA A 183 -5.05 26.01 4.10
CA ALA A 183 -4.79 25.68 2.70
C ALA A 183 -4.92 24.16 2.42
N PHE A 184 -4.49 23.33 3.37
CA PHE A 184 -4.36 21.88 3.22
C PHE A 184 -4.98 21.12 4.41
N PRO A 185 -6.29 21.29 4.68
CA PRO A 185 -6.92 20.73 5.88
C PRO A 185 -6.85 19.21 5.98
N VAL A 186 -6.89 18.48 4.86
CA VAL A 186 -6.75 17.02 4.87
C VAL A 186 -5.33 16.62 5.24
N ALA A 187 -4.32 17.28 4.66
CA ALA A 187 -2.93 17.00 4.98
C ALA A 187 -2.62 17.34 6.44
N ASP A 188 -3.12 18.46 6.95
CA ASP A 188 -3.00 18.85 8.37
C ASP A 188 -3.50 17.76 9.31
N SER A 189 -4.70 17.23 9.04
CA SER A 189 -5.28 16.14 9.82
C SER A 189 -4.44 14.87 9.78
N VAL A 190 -3.84 14.55 8.62
CA VAL A 190 -2.96 13.38 8.47
C VAL A 190 -1.66 13.57 9.25
N LEU A 191 -1.04 14.75 9.18
CA LEU A 191 0.18 15.06 9.91
C LEU A 191 -0.04 15.03 11.43
N ARG A 192 -1.17 15.57 11.91
CA ARG A 192 -1.55 15.48 13.33
C ARG A 192 -1.65 14.03 13.81
N GLY A 193 -2.37 13.19 13.05
CA GLY A 193 -2.47 11.77 13.36
C GLY A 193 -1.11 11.05 13.29
N PHE A 194 -0.20 11.49 12.41
CA PHE A 194 1.17 10.97 12.38
C PHE A 194 1.95 11.36 13.64
N ASP A 195 1.87 12.61 14.07
CA ASP A 195 2.52 13.11 15.29
C ASP A 195 2.07 12.36 16.54
N GLU A 196 0.76 12.11 16.66
CA GLU A 196 0.14 11.35 17.75
C GLU A 196 0.51 9.86 17.75
N SER A 197 1.00 9.32 16.62
CA SER A 197 1.36 7.90 16.49
C SER A 197 2.80 7.61 16.93
N ASP A 198 3.05 6.39 17.40
CA ASP A 198 4.41 5.92 17.75
C ASP A 198 5.30 5.61 16.53
N LYS A 199 4.80 5.85 15.30
CA LYS A 199 5.55 5.54 14.08
C LYS A 199 6.70 6.52 13.90
N PRO A 200 7.92 6.03 13.62
CA PRO A 200 9.06 6.91 13.38
C PRO A 200 8.96 7.63 12.03
N ALA A 201 8.37 6.98 11.02
CA ALA A 201 8.23 7.52 9.68
C ALA A 201 6.91 7.13 9.04
N MET A 202 6.48 7.89 8.03
CA MET A 202 5.25 7.67 7.27
C MET A 202 5.45 7.98 5.79
N LEU A 203 4.85 7.16 4.92
CA LEU A 203 4.67 7.47 3.51
C LEU A 203 3.46 8.41 3.33
N LEU A 204 3.70 9.59 2.77
CA LEU A 204 2.66 10.54 2.36
C LEU A 204 2.59 10.57 0.82
N THR A 205 1.40 10.38 0.27
CA THR A 205 1.18 10.33 -1.20
C THR A 205 0.11 11.32 -1.63
N ALA A 206 0.34 12.00 -2.75
CA ALA A 206 -0.72 12.70 -3.48
C ALA A 206 -1.54 11.72 -4.34
N SER A 207 -2.86 11.81 -4.26
CA SER A 207 -3.79 10.94 -4.98
C SER A 207 -3.95 11.39 -6.44
N MET A 208 -2.93 11.14 -7.26
CA MET A 208 -2.87 11.58 -8.66
C MET A 208 -3.95 10.99 -9.59
N GLY A 209 -4.65 9.95 -9.14
CA GLY A 209 -5.83 9.38 -9.82
C GLY A 209 -7.16 10.00 -9.39
N ALA A 210 -7.20 10.79 -8.30
CA ALA A 210 -8.41 11.32 -7.68
C ALA A 210 -8.92 12.60 -8.39
N PRO A 211 -10.14 13.08 -8.07
CA PRO A 211 -10.65 14.34 -8.60
C PRO A 211 -9.71 15.51 -8.33
N LYS A 212 -9.68 16.49 -9.25
CA LYS A 212 -8.75 17.62 -9.27
C LYS A 212 -8.60 18.31 -7.91
N LYS A 213 -9.72 18.63 -7.25
CA LYS A 213 -9.71 19.32 -5.94
C LYS A 213 -8.84 18.60 -4.91
N ARG A 214 -9.02 17.28 -4.75
CA ARG A 214 -8.25 16.48 -3.78
C ARG A 214 -6.79 16.34 -4.20
N ARG A 215 -6.55 16.07 -5.48
CA ARG A 215 -5.19 15.93 -6.02
C ARG A 215 -4.38 17.20 -5.81
N ASP A 216 -4.95 18.35 -6.15
CA ASP A 216 -4.26 19.64 -6.10
C ASP A 216 -4.01 20.05 -4.63
N GLU A 217 -4.91 19.73 -3.70
CA GLU A 217 -4.71 19.91 -2.25
C GLU A 217 -3.54 19.06 -1.72
N GLU A 218 -3.57 17.73 -1.95
CA GLU A 218 -2.55 16.82 -1.44
C GLU A 218 -1.16 17.09 -2.07
N LEU A 219 -1.12 17.41 -3.38
CA LEU A 219 0.12 17.77 -4.06
C LEU A 219 0.66 19.12 -3.57
N GLY A 220 -0.20 20.12 -3.37
CA GLY A 220 0.17 21.42 -2.83
C GLY A 220 0.76 21.29 -1.41
N ALA A 221 0.18 20.42 -0.58
CA ALA A 221 0.72 20.14 0.76
C ALA A 221 2.14 19.56 0.70
N ILE A 222 2.40 18.58 -0.18
CA ILE A 222 3.74 18.01 -0.37
C ILE A 222 4.74 19.08 -0.84
N GLN A 223 4.34 19.92 -1.79
CA GLN A 223 5.18 21.02 -2.29
C GLN A 223 5.51 22.02 -1.18
N GLU A 224 4.55 22.35 -0.33
CA GLU A 224 4.75 23.28 0.77
C GLU A 224 5.64 22.69 1.86
N LEU A 225 5.44 21.42 2.24
CA LEU A 225 6.35 20.71 3.15
C LEU A 225 7.79 20.66 2.61
N ARG A 226 7.96 20.47 1.30
CA ARG A 226 9.27 20.56 0.65
C ARG A 226 9.87 21.95 0.78
N ARG A 227 9.11 22.99 0.43
CA ARG A 227 9.53 24.40 0.50
C ARG A 227 9.97 24.78 1.92
N LEU A 228 9.27 24.27 2.93
CA LEU A 228 9.56 24.47 4.33
C LEU A 228 10.70 23.60 4.87
N GLY A 229 11.26 22.70 4.04
CA GLY A 229 12.39 21.85 4.39
C GLY A 229 12.07 20.69 5.30
N PHE A 230 10.83 20.18 5.31
CA PHE A 230 10.40 19.04 6.13
C PHE A 230 10.70 17.68 5.50
N LEU A 231 11.04 17.66 4.21
CA LEU A 231 11.29 16.44 3.45
C LEU A 231 12.79 16.25 3.24
N GLU A 232 13.22 15.00 3.26
CA GLU A 232 14.52 14.60 2.72
C GLU A 232 14.37 14.41 1.20
N ASP A 233 15.39 14.85 0.45
CA ASP A 233 15.44 14.70 -1.01
C ASP A 233 15.55 13.22 -1.42
#